data_AF-A0ABD6CZS7-F1
#
_entry.id   AF-A0ABD6CZS7-F1
#
_cell.length_a   1.000
_cell.length_b   1.000
_cell.length_c   1.000
_cell.angle_alpha   90.00
_cell.angle_beta   90.00
_cell.angle_gamma   90.00
#
_symmetry.space_group_name_H-M   'P 1'
#
loop_
_entity.id
_entity.type
_entity.pdbx_description
1 polymer ?
#
loop_
_entity_poly.entity_id
_entity_poly.type
_entity_poly.pdbx_seq_one_letter_code
_entity_poly.pdbx_strand_id
1 'polypeptide(L)' 'MFRIEIDREACDGIFACLARDDRFVEDETGLATIDPTAESVISVERSDERVIATVDGDYEDATLAARACPPDAITVQEEP' A
#
# COMPACT_ATOMS: atom_id res chain seq x y z
N MET A 1 -8.09 10.12 7.90
CA MET A 1 -7.81 8.68 7.77
C MET A 1 -8.29 8.16 6.43
N PHE A 2 -7.54 7.21 5.88
CA PHE A 2 -7.89 6.52 4.65
C PHE A 2 -7.32 5.10 4.72
N ARG A 3 -7.85 4.24 3.85
CA ARG A 3 -7.45 2.85 3.72
C ARG A 3 -6.66 2.63 2.44
N ILE A 4 -5.53 1.93 2.56
CA ILE A 4 -4.79 1.36 1.43
C ILE A 4 -5.04 -0.14 1.44
N GLU A 5 -5.44 -0.69 0.30
CA GLU A 5 -5.53 -2.12 0.07
C GLU A 5 -4.59 -2.53 -1.05
N ILE A 6 -3.78 -3.57 -0.82
CA ILE A 6 -2.91 -4.18 -1.82
C ILE A 6 -3.41 -5.60 -2.05
N ASP A 7 -3.80 -5.90 -3.29
CA ASP A 7 -4.08 -7.25 -3.77
C ASP A 7 -2.75 -7.95 -4.06
N ARG A 8 -2.43 -8.98 -3.26
CA ARG A 8 -1.16 -9.71 -3.37
C ARG A 8 -1.15 -10.69 -4.54
N GLU A 9 -2.31 -11.10 -5.04
CA GLU A 9 -2.41 -11.96 -6.22
C GLU A 9 -2.18 -11.16 -7.51
N ALA A 10 -2.59 -9.89 -7.54
CA ALA A 10 -2.33 -8.97 -8.65
C ALA A 10 -0.95 -8.29 -8.58
N CYS A 11 -0.31 -8.28 -7.41
CA CYS A 11 0.99 -7.63 -7.24
C CYS A 11 2.12 -8.43 -7.91
N ASP A 12 2.73 -7.88 -8.96
CA ASP A 12 3.84 -8.51 -9.68
C ASP A 12 5.25 -8.08 -9.20
N GLY A 13 5.36 -7.39 -8.05
CA GLY A 13 6.67 -6.96 -7.53
C GLY A 13 7.40 -5.92 -8.41
N ILE A 14 6.66 -5.11 -9.17
CA ILE A 14 7.25 -4.05 -10.02
C ILE A 14 7.77 -2.86 -9.18
N PHE A 15 7.23 -2.69 -7.97
CA PHE A 15 7.63 -1.68 -6.99
C PHE A 15 7.55 -0.22 -7.45
N ALA A 16 6.72 0.09 -8.46
CA ALA A 16 6.44 1.46 -8.86
C ALA A 16 5.79 2.29 -7.73
N CYS A 17 5.08 1.63 -6.81
CA CYS A 17 4.47 2.24 -5.62
C CYS A 17 5.52 2.74 -4.62
N LEU A 18 6.57 1.96 -4.32
CA LEU A 18 7.64 2.32 -3.38
C LEU A 18 8.37 3.60 -3.79
N ALA A 19 8.44 3.88 -5.10
CA ALA A 19 9.05 5.09 -5.62
C ALA A 19 8.18 6.35 -5.47
N ARG A 20 6.90 6.20 -5.11
CA ARG A 20 5.93 7.29 -4.96
C ARG A 20 5.56 7.57 -3.52
N ASP A 21 5.62 6.55 -2.68
CA ASP A 21 5.19 6.63 -1.30
C ASP A 21 6.08 5.71 -0.45
N ASP A 22 6.85 6.33 0.45
CA ASP A 22 7.84 5.64 1.29
C ASP A 22 7.22 4.70 2.33
N ARG A 23 5.90 4.79 2.56
CA ARG A 23 5.18 3.84 3.40
C ARG A 23 5.10 2.47 2.75
N PHE A 24 5.17 2.39 1.42
CA PHE A 24 5.24 1.10 0.74
C PHE A 24 6.66 0.54 0.87
N VAL A 25 6.76 -0.74 1.21
CA VAL A 25 8.02 -1.48 1.30
C VAL A 25 7.86 -2.86 0.66
N GLU A 26 8.97 -3.53 0.37
CA GLU A 26 8.99 -4.92 -0.08
C GLU A 26 8.98 -5.84 1.15
N ASP A 27 8.16 -6.90 1.11
CA ASP A 27 8.18 -7.95 2.13
C ASP A 27 9.10 -9.14 1.77
N GLU A 28 9.21 -10.12 2.66
CA GLU A 28 10.03 -11.31 2.46
C GLU A 28 9.61 -12.22 1.29
N THR A 29 8.43 -12.00 0.72
CA THR A 29 7.91 -12.74 -0.43
C THR A 29 8.19 -12.04 -1.76
N GLY A 30 8.79 -10.85 -1.73
CA GLY A 30 9.03 -10.03 -2.91
C GLY A 30 7.80 -9.27 -3.40
N LEU A 31 6.82 -9.05 -2.53
CA LEU A 31 5.59 -8.31 -2.84
C LEU A 31 5.54 -6.99 -2.08
N ALA A 32 4.78 -6.04 -2.62
CA ALA A 32 4.56 -4.78 -1.95
C ALA A 32 3.72 -4.98 -0.68
N THR A 33 4.15 -4.35 0.41
CA THR A 33 3.42 -4.22 1.67
C THR A 33 3.53 -2.79 2.19
N ILE A 34 2.94 -2.52 3.35
CA ILE A 34 3.04 -1.23 4.05
C ILE A 34 3.94 -1.39 5.28
N ASP A 35 4.85 -0.43 5.51
CA ASP A 35 5.68 -0.37 6.71
C ASP A 35 4.81 -0.05 7.94
N PRO A 36 4.68 -0.97 8.91
CA PRO A 36 3.85 -0.76 10.09
C PRO A 36 4.49 0.22 11.09
N THR A 37 5.74 0.64 10.86
CA THR A 37 6.48 1.57 11.70
C THR A 37 6.51 3.00 11.16
N ALA A 38 5.97 3.23 9.95
CA ALA A 38 5.83 4.56 9.38
C ALA A 38 4.89 5.42 10.23
N GLU A 39 5.25 6.69 10.46
CA GLU A 39 4.61 7.57 11.44
C GLU A 39 3.10 7.74 11.24
N SER A 40 2.65 7.76 9.97
CA SER A 40 1.25 7.95 9.59
C SER A 40 0.44 6.65 9.52
N VAL A 41 1.06 5.48 9.72
CA VAL A 41 0.39 4.17 9.65
C VAL A 41 -0.18 3.81 11.02
N ILE A 42 -1.50 3.65 11.09
CA ILE A 42 -2.21 3.31 12.33
C ILE A 42 -2.22 1.79 12.54
N SER A 43 -2.50 1.04 11.49
CA SER A 43 -2.56 -0.41 11.52
C SER A 43 -2.24 -0.99 10.16
N VAL A 44 -1.69 -2.21 10.16
CA VAL A 44 -1.49 -3.02 8.96
C VAL A 44 -1.95 -4.44 9.25
N GLU A 45 -2.96 -4.89 8.53
CA GLU A 45 -3.43 -6.26 8.51
C GLU A 45 -2.90 -6.95 7.26
N ARG A 46 -2.27 -8.12 7.45
CA ARG A 46 -1.68 -8.90 6.36
C ARG A 46 -2.30 -10.28 6.32
N SER A 47 -2.61 -10.74 5.13
CA SER A 47 -3.02 -12.11 4.80
C SER A 47 -2.30 -12.53 3.53
N ASP A 48 -2.37 -13.82 3.17
CA ASP A 48 -1.74 -14.33 1.94
C ASP A 48 -2.27 -13.63 0.68
N GLU A 49 -3.55 -13.24 0.68
CA GLU A 49 -4.24 -12.63 -0.46
C GLU A 49 -4.14 -11.10 -0.49
N ARG A 50 -4.07 -10.44 0.67
CA ARG A 50 -4.17 -8.96 0.75
C ARG A 50 -3.37 -8.35 1.89
N VAL A 51 -3.02 -7.08 1.70
CA VAL A 51 -2.55 -6.17 2.75
C VAL A 51 -3.56 -5.03 2.88
N ILE A 52 -4.00 -4.74 4.09
CA ILE A 52 -4.89 -3.62 4.39
C ILE A 52 -4.19 -2.73 5.41
N ALA A 53 -4.02 -1.46 5.10
CA ALA A 53 -3.45 -0.48 6.01
C ALA A 53 -4.43 0.66 6.25
N THR A 54 -4.59 1.04 7.52
CA THR A 54 -5.25 2.30 7.91
C THR A 54 -4.18 3.35 8.17
N VAL A 55 -4.34 4.50 7.54
CA VAL A 55 -3.35 5.57 7.54
C VAL A 55 -4.02 6.89 7.92
N ASP A 56 -3.36 7.66 8.79
CA ASP A 56 -3.70 9.05 9.06
C ASP A 56 -2.55 9.95 8.60
N GLY A 57 -2.70 10.53 7.42
CA GLY A 57 -1.64 11.32 6.79
C GLY A 57 -1.97 11.68 5.36
N ASP A 58 -0.93 11.81 4.53
CA ASP A 58 -1.06 12.27 3.15
C ASP A 58 -1.75 11.22 2.26
N TYR A 59 -2.86 11.63 1.64
CA TYR A 59 -3.67 10.79 0.75
C TYR A 59 -3.18 10.84 -0.71
N GLU A 60 -2.52 11.93 -1.10
CA GLU A 60 -2.11 12.15 -2.49
C GLU A 60 -0.98 11.20 -2.88
N ASP A 61 0.02 11.01 -2.02
CA ASP A 61 1.13 10.09 -2.27
C ASP A 61 0.64 8.64 -2.43
N ALA A 62 -0.28 8.19 -1.57
CA ALA A 62 -0.89 6.86 -1.68
C ALA A 62 -1.66 6.70 -3.00
N THR A 63 -2.41 7.74 -3.39
CA THR A 63 -3.15 7.75 -4.66
C THR A 63 -2.21 7.73 -5.86
N LEU A 64 -1.08 8.44 -5.80
CA LEU A 64 -0.05 8.42 -6.85
C LEU A 64 0.67 7.08 -6.91
N ALA A 65 0.90 6.42 -5.78
CA ALA A 65 1.44 5.06 -5.71
C ALA A 65 0.48 4.06 -6.36
N ALA A 66 -0.82 4.16 -6.07
CA ALA A 66 -1.84 3.33 -6.69
C ALA A 66 -1.88 3.50 -8.21
N ARG A 67 -1.91 4.75 -8.70
CA ARG A 67 -1.87 5.06 -10.15
C ARG A 67 -0.58 4.61 -10.84
N ALA A 68 0.52 4.49 -10.09
CA ALA A 68 1.78 4.02 -10.64
C ALA A 68 1.83 2.50 -10.81
N CYS A 69 0.93 1.76 -10.15
CA CYS A 69 0.90 0.30 -10.15
C CYS A 69 0.41 -0.24 -11.52
N PRO A 70 1.28 -0.84 -12.36
CA PRO A 70 0.85 -1.34 -13.66
C PRO A 70 -0.23 -2.43 -13.64
N PRO A 71 -0.24 -3.38 -12.67
CA PRO A 71 -1.31 -4.38 -12.58
C PRO A 71 -2.57 -3.87 -11.86
N ASP A 72 -2.61 -2.61 -11.43
CA ASP A 72 -3.75 -2.03 -10.70
C ASP A 72 -4.06 -2.81 -9.40
N ALA A 73 -3.01 -3.22 -8.68
CA ALA A 73 -3.11 -4.03 -7.47
C ALA A 73 -3.42 -3.21 -6.21
N ILE A 74 -3.56 -1.89 -6.30
CA ILE A 74 -3.62 -1.00 -5.13
C ILE A 74 -4.89 -0.16 -5.19
N THR A 75 -5.70 -0.24 -4.14
CA THR A 75 -6.88 0.60 -3.96
C THR A 75 -6.68 1.54 -2.78
N VAL A 76 -7.06 2.80 -2.94
CA VAL A 76 -7.00 3.81 -1.88
C VAL A 76 -8.39 4.43 -1.73
N GLN A 77 -8.90 4.47 -0.49
CA GLN A 77 -10.25 4.93 -0.19
C GLN A 77 -10.24 5.79 1.07
N GLU A 78 -10.84 6.97 1.00
CA GLU A 78 -11.11 7.79 2.17
C GLU A 78 -12.10 7.08 3.11
N GLU A 79 -11.85 7.16 4.42
CA GLU A 79 -12.80 6.66 5.42
C GLU A 79 -13.79 7.79 5.79
N PRO A 80 -15.11 7.50 5.87
CA PRO A 80 -16.14 8.49 6.17
C PRO A 80 -16.17 8.95 7.63
#